data_AF-A0A4Q9HRQ8-F1
#
_entry.id   AF-A0A4Q9HRQ8-F1
#
_cell.length_a   1.000
_cell.length_b   1.000
_cell.length_c   1.000
_cell.angle_alpha   90.00
_cell.angle_beta   90.00
_cell.angle_gamma   90.00
#
_symmetry.space_group_name_H-M   'P 1'
#
loop_
_entity.id
_entity.type
_entity.pdbx_description
1 polymer ?
#
loop_
_entity_poly.entity_id
_entity_poly.type
_entity_poly.pdbx_seq_one_letter_code
_entity_poly.pdbx_strand_id
1 'polypeptide(L)'
;MPVPGWPYSVICALETGRNSWTAPLDALRLAPDDDGATVTARQMRELIERVIESGQWSQGDLDILIVVDAGYDVPRLAFLLKDLPVQVLGRMRSDRVLRRAAPPRETHTMGRPPRHGGEFVFGDPATWGRPDTETVAETRLYGKASAQAWDRLHPRLTHRSAWTPQLGALPVIEGTVIHLKVQRLPSGATPKPVWLWWSGTGATREDVDRLWQAFLRRFDIEHTFRFFKQTLGWTCPKIRTPEAADRWTWLILAVYAQLRLARPPAAGLRRPWEKPSEPHKLTPDRVRRDFRHLRPKAACPAGAPKPTSPGPGRPPGRKNARPTPRHDVHTVRKRDTVKRKKKPSATPRPRRTG
;
A
#
# COMPACT_ATOMS: atom_id res chain seq x y z
N MET A 1 4.87 -11.43 4.26
CA MET A 1 5.16 -12.77 3.70
C MET A 1 3.88 -13.52 3.36
N PRO A 2 3.53 -13.61 2.07
CA PRO A 2 2.42 -14.40 1.51
C PRO A 2 2.72 -15.91 1.52
N VAL A 3 1.86 -16.73 0.90
CA VAL A 3 2.10 -18.16 0.63
C VAL A 3 3.56 -18.36 0.19
N PRO A 4 4.34 -19.25 0.84
CA PRO A 4 5.77 -19.37 0.57
C PRO A 4 6.05 -19.49 -0.93
N GLY A 5 6.78 -18.52 -1.49
CA GLY A 5 7.19 -18.49 -2.89
C GLY A 5 6.34 -17.68 -3.87
N TRP A 6 5.21 -17.10 -3.43
CA TRP A 6 4.33 -16.33 -4.34
C TRP A 6 3.96 -14.97 -3.76
N PRO A 7 4.57 -13.86 -4.24
CA PRO A 7 4.23 -12.52 -3.79
C PRO A 7 2.80 -12.12 -4.22
N TYR A 8 2.06 -11.44 -3.34
CA TYR A 8 0.75 -10.87 -3.67
C TYR A 8 0.73 -9.36 -3.38
N SER A 9 0.18 -8.60 -4.31
CA SER A 9 -0.31 -7.24 -4.12
C SER A 9 -1.77 -7.30 -3.69
N VAL A 10 -2.12 -6.69 -2.55
CA VAL A 10 -3.48 -6.68 -2.02
C VAL A 10 -3.89 -5.25 -1.77
N ILE A 11 -5.07 -4.87 -2.26
CA ILE A 11 -5.67 -3.57 -2.03
C ILE A 11 -6.76 -3.71 -0.99
N CYS A 12 -6.71 -2.89 0.05
CA CYS A 12 -7.75 -2.81 1.07
C CYS A 12 -8.30 -1.40 1.16
N ALA A 13 -9.61 -1.25 1.18
CA ALA A 13 -10.25 -0.04 1.67
C ALA A 13 -10.20 0.00 3.21
N LEU A 14 -10.04 1.20 3.74
CA LEU A 14 -10.06 1.48 5.18
C LEU A 14 -11.38 2.15 5.53
N GLU A 15 -12.05 1.64 6.55
CA GLU A 15 -13.24 2.27 7.11
C GLU A 15 -12.84 3.50 7.94
N THR A 16 -13.70 4.53 7.96
CA THR A 16 -13.47 5.72 8.77
C THR A 16 -13.41 5.38 10.27
N GLY A 17 -12.59 6.14 11.00
CA GLY A 17 -12.44 5.99 12.45
C GLY A 17 -11.50 4.87 12.90
N ARG A 18 -11.60 4.54 14.20
CA ARG A 18 -10.77 3.54 14.87
C ARG A 18 -11.50 2.20 14.91
N ASN A 19 -11.29 1.39 13.88
CA ASN A 19 -11.84 0.04 13.81
C ASN A 19 -10.69 -0.99 13.62
N SER A 20 -11.00 -2.27 13.89
CA SER A 20 -10.07 -3.40 13.71
C SER A 20 -10.27 -4.11 12.37
N TRP A 21 -10.92 -3.45 11.41
CA TRP A 21 -11.35 -4.04 10.16
C TRP A 21 -10.73 -3.29 8.99
N THR A 22 -10.37 -4.04 7.96
CA THR A 22 -10.15 -3.46 6.64
C THR A 22 -11.11 -4.14 5.67
N ALA A 23 -11.23 -3.63 4.46
CA ALA A 23 -12.03 -4.21 3.40
C ALA A 23 -11.11 -4.60 2.24
N PRO A 24 -10.56 -5.82 2.21
CA PRO A 24 -9.83 -6.31 1.03
C PRO A 24 -10.75 -6.25 -0.18
N LEU A 25 -10.33 -5.50 -1.19
CA LEU A 25 -11.09 -5.28 -2.42
C LEU A 25 -10.53 -6.12 -3.57
N ASP A 26 -9.20 -6.30 -3.60
CA ASP A 26 -8.55 -7.02 -4.69
C ASP A 26 -7.21 -7.65 -4.27
N ALA A 27 -6.84 -8.72 -4.94
CA ALA A 27 -5.57 -9.41 -4.74
C ALA A 27 -5.00 -9.93 -6.07
N LEU A 28 -3.74 -9.62 -6.33
CA LEU A 28 -3.03 -9.99 -7.54
C LEU A 28 -1.67 -10.59 -7.20
N ARG A 29 -1.37 -11.77 -7.75
CA ARG A 29 -0.05 -12.40 -7.64
C ARG A 29 0.94 -11.67 -8.55
N LEU A 30 2.13 -11.35 -8.04
CA LEU A 30 3.19 -10.72 -8.82
C LEU A 30 4.08 -11.78 -9.47
N ALA A 31 4.38 -11.62 -10.76
CA ALA A 31 5.36 -12.44 -11.46
C ALA A 31 6.79 -11.92 -11.20
N PRO A 32 7.83 -12.77 -11.35
CA PRO A 32 9.22 -12.39 -11.06
C PRO A 32 9.74 -11.19 -11.87
N ASP A 33 9.26 -11.01 -13.11
CA ASP A 33 9.69 -9.94 -14.01
C ASP A 33 8.74 -8.72 -14.04
N ASP A 34 7.74 -8.71 -13.17
CA ASP A 34 6.79 -7.60 -13.10
C ASP A 34 7.46 -6.32 -12.63
N ASP A 35 7.26 -5.23 -13.39
CA ASP A 35 7.49 -3.89 -12.87
C ASP A 35 6.38 -3.56 -11.86
N GLY A 36 6.69 -3.68 -10.57
CA GLY A 36 5.72 -3.51 -9.48
C GLY A 36 4.91 -2.22 -9.57
N ALA A 37 5.49 -1.11 -10.05
CA ALA A 37 4.74 0.14 -10.22
C ALA A 37 3.69 0.05 -11.34
N THR A 38 4.04 -0.53 -12.49
CA THR A 38 3.10 -0.73 -13.60
C THR A 38 1.99 -1.71 -13.21
N VAL A 39 2.34 -2.82 -12.54
CA VAL A 39 1.34 -3.80 -12.10
C VAL A 39 0.40 -3.23 -11.07
N THR A 40 0.92 -2.48 -10.09
CA THR A 40 0.07 -1.81 -9.09
C THR A 40 -0.81 -0.74 -9.73
N ALA A 41 -0.29 0.05 -10.67
CA ALA A 41 -1.11 1.05 -11.37
C ALA A 41 -2.24 0.40 -12.16
N ARG A 42 -1.97 -0.69 -12.89
CA ARG A 42 -3.00 -1.45 -13.61
C ARG A 42 -4.05 -2.01 -12.66
N GLN A 43 -3.60 -2.68 -11.58
CA GLN A 43 -4.50 -3.24 -10.57
C GLN A 43 -5.40 -2.17 -9.94
N MET A 44 -4.83 -1.00 -9.61
CA MET A 44 -5.59 0.12 -9.05
C MET A 44 -6.60 0.67 -10.04
N ARG A 45 -6.20 0.90 -11.30
CA ARG A 45 -7.10 1.36 -12.36
C ARG A 45 -8.32 0.46 -12.52
N GLU A 46 -8.11 -0.84 -12.72
CA GLU A 46 -9.18 -1.83 -12.86
C GLU A 46 -10.10 -1.88 -11.63
N LEU A 47 -9.56 -1.63 -10.43
CA LEU A 47 -10.37 -1.54 -9.22
C LEU A 47 -11.18 -0.23 -9.18
N ILE A 48 -10.57 0.91 -9.47
CA ILE A 48 -11.23 2.22 -9.43
C ILE A 48 -12.36 2.29 -10.46
N GLU A 49 -12.13 1.80 -11.67
CA GLU A 49 -13.16 1.71 -12.72
C GLU A 49 -14.36 0.90 -12.23
N ARG A 50 -14.14 -0.27 -11.62
CA ARG A 50 -15.23 -1.07 -11.01
C ARG A 50 -15.94 -0.35 -9.86
N VAL A 51 -15.21 0.42 -9.04
CA VAL A 51 -15.79 1.23 -7.96
C VAL A 51 -16.74 2.29 -8.54
N ILE A 52 -16.32 2.99 -9.59
CA ILE A 52 -17.13 4.00 -10.29
C ILE A 52 -18.34 3.34 -10.97
N GLU A 53 -18.14 2.26 -11.73
CA GLU A 53 -19.21 1.50 -12.40
C GLU A 53 -20.26 0.97 -11.42
N SER A 54 -19.84 0.60 -10.20
CA SER A 54 -20.75 0.16 -9.14
C SER A 54 -21.48 1.29 -8.40
N GLY A 55 -21.26 2.56 -8.79
CA GLY A 55 -21.88 3.73 -8.18
C GLY A 55 -21.36 4.05 -6.76
N GLN A 56 -20.24 3.45 -6.35
CA GLN A 56 -19.62 3.71 -5.03
C GLN A 56 -18.83 5.03 -5.01
N TRP A 57 -18.61 5.63 -6.18
CA TRP A 57 -18.09 6.98 -6.37
C TRP A 57 -18.84 7.64 -7.52
N SER A 58 -19.20 8.91 -7.36
CA SER A 58 -19.88 9.72 -8.37
C SER A 58 -19.21 11.08 -8.55
N GLN A 59 -19.43 11.73 -9.70
CA GLN A 59 -18.93 13.08 -9.94
C GLN A 59 -19.46 14.05 -8.86
N GLY A 60 -18.54 14.75 -8.20
CA GLY A 60 -18.84 15.62 -7.05
C GLY A 60 -18.43 15.03 -5.70
N ASP A 61 -18.18 13.72 -5.63
CA ASP A 61 -17.52 13.12 -4.49
C ASP A 61 -16.05 13.54 -4.41
N LEU A 62 -15.46 13.43 -3.21
CA LEU A 62 -14.03 13.63 -3.03
C LEU A 62 -13.23 12.58 -3.81
N ASP A 63 -12.05 12.97 -4.29
CA ASP A 63 -11.11 12.04 -4.91
C ASP A 63 -10.78 10.87 -3.97
N ILE A 64 -10.61 9.69 -4.55
CA ILE A 64 -10.22 8.48 -3.84
C ILE A 64 -8.76 8.62 -3.38
N LEU A 65 -8.53 8.64 -2.07
CA LEU A 65 -7.19 8.70 -1.49
C LEU A 65 -6.54 7.30 -1.46
N ILE A 66 -5.53 7.12 -2.32
CA ILE A 66 -4.67 5.95 -2.36
C ILE A 66 -3.48 6.15 -1.42
N VAL A 67 -3.25 5.21 -0.51
CA VAL A 67 -2.14 5.27 0.45
C VAL A 67 -1.17 4.10 0.26
N VAL A 68 0.09 4.39 -0.08
CA VAL A 68 1.13 3.39 -0.36
C VAL A 68 2.36 3.54 0.53
N ASP A 69 3.11 2.45 0.74
CA ASP A 69 4.36 2.47 1.51
C ASP A 69 5.57 2.87 0.63
N ALA A 70 6.74 3.05 1.24
CA ALA A 70 7.99 3.49 0.60
C ALA A 70 8.57 2.55 -0.47
N GLY A 71 7.95 1.38 -0.66
CA GLY A 71 8.30 0.45 -1.73
C GLY A 71 7.86 0.92 -3.12
N TYR A 72 6.88 1.83 -3.19
CA TYR A 72 6.28 2.29 -4.44
C TYR A 72 6.89 3.61 -4.92
N ASP A 73 6.98 3.77 -6.25
CA ASP A 73 7.32 5.05 -6.87
C ASP A 73 6.06 5.93 -6.93
N VAL A 74 5.82 6.67 -5.83
CA VAL A 74 4.57 7.42 -5.61
C VAL A 74 4.28 8.44 -6.72
N PRO A 75 5.24 9.29 -7.16
CA PRO A 75 4.97 10.22 -8.26
C PRO A 75 4.67 9.52 -9.58
N ARG A 76 5.32 8.39 -9.86
CA ARG A 76 5.03 7.60 -11.07
C ARG A 76 3.63 6.99 -11.02
N LEU A 77 3.23 6.45 -9.87
CA LEU A 77 1.88 5.93 -9.68
C LEU A 77 0.82 7.03 -9.88
N ALA A 78 1.03 8.22 -9.31
CA ALA A 78 0.16 9.38 -9.54
C ALA A 78 0.06 9.75 -11.02
N PHE A 79 1.19 9.76 -11.75
CA PHE A 79 1.17 10.03 -13.19
C PHE A 79 0.40 8.98 -14.01
N LEU A 80 0.51 7.70 -13.66
CA LEU A 80 -0.18 6.61 -14.36
C LEU A 80 -1.70 6.56 -14.08
N LEU A 81 -2.15 7.22 -13.03
CA LEU A 81 -3.55 7.28 -12.60
C LEU A 81 -4.16 8.69 -12.70
N LYS A 82 -3.47 9.64 -13.34
CA LYS A 82 -3.83 11.07 -13.35
C LYS A 82 -5.17 11.39 -14.02
N ASP A 83 -5.67 10.48 -14.83
CA ASP A 83 -6.95 10.55 -15.55
C ASP A 83 -8.12 9.98 -14.73
N LEU A 84 -7.85 9.45 -13.53
CA LEU A 84 -8.86 8.95 -12.60
C LEU A 84 -9.04 9.93 -11.43
N PRO A 85 -10.20 9.93 -10.74
CA PRO A 85 -10.49 10.81 -9.61
C PRO A 85 -9.76 10.33 -8.34
N VAL A 86 -8.42 10.38 -8.37
CA VAL A 86 -7.59 9.84 -7.30
C VAL A 86 -6.51 10.81 -6.85
N GLN A 87 -6.19 10.69 -5.56
CA GLN A 87 -5.03 11.31 -4.95
C GLN A 87 -4.11 10.21 -4.42
N VAL A 88 -2.81 10.34 -4.66
CA VAL A 88 -1.83 9.35 -4.21
C VAL A 88 -0.99 9.94 -3.10
N LEU A 89 -0.99 9.27 -1.95
CA LEU A 89 -0.16 9.57 -0.80
C LEU A 89 0.79 8.39 -0.55
N GLY A 90 2.08 8.68 -0.36
CA GLY A 90 3.00 7.63 0.03
C GLY A 90 4.26 8.12 0.70
N ARG A 91 4.93 7.19 1.37
CA ARG A 91 6.19 7.47 2.04
C ARG A 91 7.33 7.57 1.04
N MET A 92 8.14 8.60 1.19
CA MET A 92 9.39 8.74 0.46
C MET A 92 10.57 8.33 1.35
N ARG A 93 11.67 7.90 0.73
CA ARG A 93 12.93 7.65 1.42
C ARG A 93 13.54 8.98 1.89
N SER A 94 14.21 8.98 3.03
CA SER A 94 14.79 10.17 3.65
C SER A 94 16.03 10.73 2.94
N ASP A 95 16.57 10.00 1.96
CA ASP A 95 17.72 10.39 1.13
C ASP A 95 17.29 11.02 -0.21
N ARG A 96 15.99 11.31 -0.39
CA ARG A 96 15.48 11.90 -1.63
C ARG A 96 15.83 13.39 -1.73
N VAL A 97 16.08 13.79 -2.97
CA VAL A 97 16.22 15.19 -3.38
C VAL A 97 15.11 15.49 -4.37
N LEU A 98 14.32 16.50 -4.05
CA LEU A 98 13.29 17.04 -4.94
C LEU A 98 13.72 18.40 -5.48
N ARG A 99 12.93 18.92 -6.40
CA ARG A 99 13.13 20.21 -7.06
C ARG A 99 11.92 21.08 -6.81
N ARG A 100 12.18 22.38 -6.75
CA ARG A 100 11.14 23.41 -6.84
C ARG A 100 10.80 23.70 -8.30
N ALA A 101 9.69 24.40 -8.52
CA ALA A 101 9.40 25.04 -9.79
C ALA A 101 10.60 25.90 -10.25
N ALA A 102 10.85 25.93 -11.56
CA ALA A 102 11.84 26.82 -12.12
C ALA A 102 11.37 28.28 -11.91
N PRO A 103 12.26 29.20 -11.52
CA PRO A 103 11.88 30.61 -11.38
C PRO A 103 11.40 31.16 -12.74
N PRO A 104 10.49 32.16 -12.75
CA PRO A 104 10.10 32.85 -13.96
C PRO A 104 11.33 33.36 -14.72
N ARG A 105 11.28 33.32 -16.04
CA ARG A 105 12.40 33.77 -16.87
C ARG A 105 12.44 35.29 -16.88
N GLU A 106 13.61 35.85 -16.58
CA GLU A 106 13.88 37.27 -16.77
C GLU A 106 13.97 37.61 -18.26
N THR A 107 13.44 38.76 -18.64
CA THR A 107 13.53 39.30 -20.00
C THR A 107 15.00 39.40 -20.42
N HIS A 108 15.31 39.10 -21.69
CA HIS A 108 16.66 39.12 -22.29
C HIS A 108 17.64 38.01 -21.86
N THR A 109 17.24 37.06 -21.01
CA THR A 109 18.07 35.87 -20.77
C THR A 109 18.19 35.06 -22.06
N MET A 110 19.40 34.65 -22.46
CA MET A 110 19.65 33.79 -23.63
C MET A 110 19.83 32.32 -23.22
N GLY A 111 19.44 31.38 -24.09
CA GLY A 111 19.63 29.92 -23.88
C GLY A 111 18.39 29.17 -23.36
N ARG A 112 18.50 27.83 -23.29
CA ARG A 112 17.38 26.94 -22.92
C ARG A 112 16.91 27.20 -21.48
N PRO A 113 15.60 27.46 -21.25
CA PRO A 113 15.07 27.67 -19.91
C PRO A 113 15.38 26.50 -18.95
N PRO A 114 15.73 26.77 -17.69
CA PRO A 114 15.86 25.72 -16.69
C PRO A 114 14.50 25.05 -16.48
N ARG A 115 14.50 23.72 -16.39
CA ARG A 115 13.27 22.94 -16.12
C ARG A 115 12.96 22.79 -14.64
N HIS A 116 13.94 23.00 -13.78
CA HIS A 116 13.87 22.77 -12.34
C HIS A 116 14.52 23.95 -11.62
N GLY A 117 13.94 24.35 -10.50
CA GLY A 117 14.53 25.32 -9.59
C GLY A 117 15.49 24.68 -8.59
N GLY A 118 15.61 25.35 -7.43
CA GLY A 118 16.46 24.93 -6.32
C GLY A 118 16.15 23.51 -5.82
N GLU A 119 17.13 22.93 -5.14
CA GLU A 119 17.01 21.62 -4.52
C GLU A 119 16.28 21.69 -3.18
N PHE A 120 15.51 20.64 -2.90
CA PHE A 120 14.93 20.35 -1.59
C PHE A 120 15.46 18.98 -1.17
N VAL A 121 16.43 18.96 -0.26
CA VAL A 121 17.15 17.75 0.17
C VAL A 121 16.60 17.31 1.52
N PHE A 122 15.97 16.14 1.59
CA PHE A 122 15.33 15.66 2.82
C PHE A 122 16.31 15.49 3.98
N GLY A 123 17.58 15.22 3.67
CA GLY A 123 18.66 15.10 4.66
C GLY A 123 19.30 16.43 5.09
N ASP A 124 18.96 17.55 4.46
CA ASP A 124 19.58 18.85 4.72
C ASP A 124 18.54 19.95 4.98
N PRO A 125 18.25 20.25 6.26
CA PRO A 125 17.30 21.28 6.67
C PRO A 125 17.56 22.67 6.12
N ALA A 126 18.81 23.01 5.77
CA ALA A 126 19.14 24.33 5.21
C ALA A 126 18.46 24.56 3.83
N THR A 127 18.10 23.48 3.13
CA THR A 127 17.47 23.54 1.80
C THR A 127 15.94 23.69 1.86
N TRP A 128 15.31 23.46 3.02
CA TRP A 128 13.86 23.34 3.11
C TRP A 128 13.14 24.68 2.95
N GLY A 129 13.76 25.77 3.40
CA GLY A 129 13.09 27.07 3.49
C GLY A 129 11.90 27.03 4.44
N ARG A 130 11.07 28.09 4.40
CA ARG A 130 9.84 28.18 5.20
C ARG A 130 8.81 27.15 4.70
N PRO A 131 8.14 26.38 5.59
CA PRO A 131 7.02 25.53 5.19
C PRO A 131 5.82 26.39 4.78
N ASP A 132 5.09 25.92 3.77
CA ASP A 132 3.86 26.56 3.30
C ASP A 132 2.70 26.31 4.28
N THR A 133 2.71 25.16 4.95
CA THR A 133 1.73 24.80 5.99
C THR A 133 2.42 24.07 7.14
N GLU A 134 2.02 24.38 8.37
CA GLU A 134 2.50 23.72 9.57
C GLU A 134 1.34 23.44 10.53
N THR A 135 1.28 22.21 11.04
CA THR A 135 0.27 21.75 12.01
C THR A 135 0.92 21.03 13.19
N VAL A 136 0.21 21.06 14.31
CA VAL A 136 0.57 20.38 15.55
C VAL A 136 -0.70 19.76 16.12
N ALA A 137 -0.65 18.46 16.39
CA ALA A 137 -1.79 17.72 16.93
C ALA A 137 -1.35 16.81 18.09
N GLU A 138 -2.17 16.75 19.14
CA GLU A 138 -1.96 15.81 20.23
C GLU A 138 -2.53 14.44 19.89
N THR A 139 -1.73 13.39 20.05
CA THR A 139 -2.15 12.02 19.74
C THR A 139 -1.97 11.11 20.94
N ARG A 140 -2.96 10.24 21.17
CA ARG A 140 -2.93 9.29 22.29
C ARG A 140 -1.70 8.36 22.24
N LEU A 141 -1.37 7.85 21.05
CA LEU A 141 -0.33 6.83 20.87
C LEU A 141 1.06 7.41 20.62
N TYR A 142 1.15 8.55 19.93
CA TYR A 142 2.41 9.10 19.47
C TYR A 142 2.83 10.37 20.21
N GLY A 143 2.02 10.84 21.17
CA GLY A 143 2.19 12.14 21.82
C GLY A 143 1.95 13.26 20.81
N LYS A 144 2.70 14.36 20.96
CA LYS A 144 2.68 15.48 20.02
C LYS A 144 3.15 15.05 18.62
N ALA A 145 2.32 15.27 17.61
CA ALA A 145 2.64 15.14 16.20
C ALA A 145 2.82 16.53 15.59
N SER A 146 3.94 16.76 14.90
CA SER A 146 4.23 18.01 14.20
C SER A 146 4.44 17.71 12.73
N ALA A 147 3.66 18.35 11.86
CA ALA A 147 3.73 18.19 10.42
C ALA A 147 4.06 19.53 9.75
N GLN A 148 5.05 19.51 8.87
CA GLN A 148 5.43 20.64 8.03
C GLN A 148 5.27 20.23 6.57
N ALA A 149 4.66 21.09 5.77
CA ALA A 149 4.38 20.81 4.37
C ALA A 149 4.99 21.87 3.45
N TRP A 150 5.51 21.42 2.32
CA TRP A 150 6.03 22.26 1.24
C TRP A 150 5.36 21.86 -0.07
N ASP A 151 4.78 22.83 -0.74
CA ASP A 151 3.98 22.63 -1.93
C ASP A 151 4.81 22.62 -3.22
N ARG A 152 4.23 22.05 -4.27
CA ARG A 152 4.77 22.03 -5.64
C ARG A 152 6.23 21.57 -5.72
N LEU A 153 6.57 20.52 -4.98
CA LEU A 153 7.86 19.84 -5.09
C LEU A 153 7.76 18.61 -6.00
N HIS A 154 8.77 18.40 -6.84
CA HIS A 154 8.78 17.29 -7.80
C HIS A 154 10.12 16.55 -7.85
N PRO A 155 10.12 15.24 -8.11
CA PRO A 155 11.36 14.52 -8.38
C PRO A 155 11.96 14.94 -9.72
N ARG A 156 13.29 15.00 -9.80
CA ARG A 156 13.97 15.09 -11.10
C ARG A 156 13.98 13.71 -11.75
N LEU A 157 13.11 13.52 -12.74
CA LEU A 157 13.03 12.28 -13.50
C LEU A 157 14.22 12.12 -14.46
N THR A 158 14.57 10.87 -14.77
CA THR A 158 15.59 10.54 -15.79
C THR A 158 15.09 9.40 -16.66
N HIS A 159 15.50 9.38 -17.94
CA HIS A 159 15.14 8.31 -18.90
C HIS A 159 15.76 6.94 -18.58
N ARG A 160 16.57 6.82 -17.52
CA ARG A 160 17.14 5.54 -17.08
C ARG A 160 16.21 4.74 -16.17
N SER A 161 15.14 5.36 -15.67
CA SER A 161 14.11 4.67 -14.89
C SER A 161 13.00 4.17 -15.83
N ALA A 162 11.97 3.53 -15.30
CA ALA A 162 10.86 2.96 -16.05
C ALA A 162 9.89 3.99 -16.70
N TRP A 163 10.44 5.13 -17.13
CA TRP A 163 9.77 6.16 -17.92
C TRP A 163 9.98 5.85 -19.41
N THR A 164 8.89 5.73 -20.16
CA THR A 164 8.94 5.30 -21.56
C THR A 164 9.63 6.34 -22.44
N PRO A 165 10.56 5.95 -23.33
CA PRO A 165 11.20 6.86 -24.30
C PRO A 165 10.20 7.67 -25.15
N GLN A 166 9.01 7.10 -25.37
CA GLN A 166 7.90 7.66 -26.16
C GLN A 166 7.29 8.93 -25.54
N LEU A 167 7.54 9.21 -24.26
CA LEU A 167 7.06 10.45 -23.63
C LEU A 167 7.72 11.71 -24.22
N GLY A 168 8.84 11.56 -24.94
CA GLY A 168 9.60 12.68 -25.52
C GLY A 168 10.23 13.55 -24.42
N ALA A 169 9.43 14.41 -23.80
CA ALA A 169 9.81 15.20 -22.63
C ALA A 169 9.31 14.52 -21.33
N LEU A 170 10.23 14.26 -20.39
CA LEU A 170 9.86 13.74 -19.08
C LEU A 170 8.92 14.72 -18.36
N PRO A 171 7.80 14.28 -17.78
CA PRO A 171 6.86 15.18 -17.11
C PRO A 171 7.46 15.81 -15.84
N VAL A 172 6.93 16.97 -15.46
CA VAL A 172 7.08 17.52 -14.11
C VAL A 172 5.82 17.11 -13.35
N ILE A 173 6.01 16.38 -12.25
CA ILE A 173 4.92 15.84 -11.43
C ILE A 173 5.03 16.52 -10.08
N GLU A 174 4.37 17.66 -9.97
CA GLU A 174 4.30 18.43 -8.73
C GLU A 174 3.46 17.69 -7.69
N GLY A 175 3.79 17.90 -6.42
CA GLY A 175 2.98 17.47 -5.30
C GLY A 175 3.48 18.09 -4.01
N THR A 176 2.72 17.93 -2.94
CA THR A 176 3.09 18.42 -1.61
C THR A 176 3.92 17.38 -0.86
N VAL A 177 5.06 17.81 -0.29
CA VAL A 177 5.85 17.01 0.64
C VAL A 177 5.42 17.33 2.07
N ILE A 178 5.22 16.30 2.89
CA ILE A 178 4.91 16.45 4.31
C ILE A 178 6.01 15.77 5.13
N HIS A 179 6.65 16.53 6.00
CA HIS A 179 7.58 16.04 7.01
C HIS A 179 6.85 15.87 8.34
N LEU A 180 6.69 14.63 8.77
CA LEU A 180 6.01 14.27 10.01
C LEU A 180 7.02 13.86 11.08
N LYS A 181 6.96 14.54 12.22
CA LYS A 181 7.64 14.17 13.47
C LYS A 181 6.61 13.80 14.52
N VAL A 182 6.90 12.78 15.30
CA VAL A 182 6.09 12.39 16.45
C VAL A 182 6.97 12.31 17.70
N GLN A 183 6.38 12.60 18.84
CA GLN A 183 7.10 12.62 20.13
C GLN A 183 7.55 11.24 20.59
N ARG A 184 6.74 10.19 20.37
CA ARG A 184 7.05 8.82 20.80
C ARG A 184 6.42 7.78 19.89
N LEU A 185 6.96 6.56 19.93
CA LEU A 185 6.36 5.37 19.33
C LEU A 185 5.81 4.45 20.43
N PRO A 186 4.68 3.76 20.20
CA PRO A 186 4.17 2.76 21.15
C PRO A 186 5.16 1.63 21.46
N SER A 187 6.11 1.35 20.56
CA SER A 187 7.15 0.35 20.75
C SER A 187 8.30 0.80 21.65
N GLY A 188 8.34 2.08 22.07
CA GLY A 188 9.47 2.66 22.79
C GLY A 188 10.70 2.98 21.94
N ALA A 189 10.69 2.64 20.64
CA ALA A 189 11.77 2.96 19.73
C ALA A 189 11.86 4.48 19.46
N THR A 190 13.07 4.96 19.13
CA THR A 190 13.30 6.36 18.76
C THR A 190 12.46 6.73 17.51
N PRO A 191 11.56 7.72 17.59
CA PRO A 191 10.74 8.12 16.46
C PRO A 191 11.61 8.80 15.40
N LYS A 192 11.81 8.13 14.28
CA LYS A 192 12.43 8.74 13.10
C LYS A 192 11.38 9.53 12.32
N PRO A 193 11.71 10.74 11.82
CA PRO A 193 10.78 11.49 10.98
C PRO A 193 10.36 10.70 9.74
N VAL A 194 9.14 10.94 9.29
CA VAL A 194 8.59 10.35 8.08
C VAL A 194 8.41 11.43 7.04
N TRP A 195 8.88 11.16 5.83
CA TRP A 195 8.64 12.00 4.67
C TRP A 195 7.51 11.38 3.84
N LEU A 196 6.44 12.14 3.63
CA LEU A 196 5.34 11.77 2.77
C LEU A 196 5.33 12.67 1.54
N TRP A 197 4.84 12.15 0.43
CA TRP A 197 4.52 12.92 -0.75
C TRP A 197 3.08 12.62 -1.16
N TRP A 198 2.32 13.69 -1.39
CA TRP A 198 0.94 13.67 -1.83
C TRP A 198 0.86 14.28 -3.23
N SER A 199 0.07 13.67 -4.12
CA SER A 199 -0.06 14.13 -5.51
C SER A 199 -0.83 15.42 -5.69
N GLY A 200 -1.58 15.86 -4.66
CA GLY A 200 -2.23 17.15 -4.69
C GLY A 200 -1.26 18.29 -4.40
N THR A 201 -1.75 19.51 -4.63
CA THR A 201 -1.06 20.77 -4.34
C THR A 201 -1.98 21.69 -3.55
N GLY A 202 -1.43 22.72 -2.91
CA GLY A 202 -2.21 23.68 -2.12
C GLY A 202 -2.84 23.06 -0.87
N ALA A 203 -2.13 22.14 -0.21
CA ALA A 203 -2.63 21.47 0.99
C ALA A 203 -2.99 22.48 2.09
N THR A 204 -4.22 22.43 2.58
CA THR A 204 -4.64 23.16 3.79
C THR A 204 -4.09 22.50 5.05
N ARG A 205 -4.28 23.13 6.21
CA ARG A 205 -3.93 22.52 7.51
C ARG A 205 -4.71 21.23 7.74
N GLU A 206 -6.00 21.26 7.42
CA GLU A 206 -6.92 20.12 7.52
C GLU A 206 -6.49 18.98 6.60
N ASP A 207 -6.03 19.28 5.39
CA ASP A 207 -5.47 18.29 4.47
C ASP A 207 -4.20 17.66 5.03
N VAL A 208 -3.25 18.46 5.51
CA VAL A 208 -2.01 17.95 6.11
C VAL A 208 -2.33 16.97 7.24
N ASP A 209 -3.27 17.34 8.12
CA ASP A 209 -3.68 16.50 9.24
C ASP A 209 -4.39 15.22 8.80
N ARG A 210 -5.32 15.32 7.84
CA ARG A 210 -6.00 14.18 7.23
C ARG A 210 -5.01 13.22 6.58
N LEU A 211 -4.03 13.73 5.83
CA LEU A 211 -3.06 12.94 5.07
C LEU A 211 -2.14 12.15 5.99
N TRP A 212 -1.51 12.78 7.00
CA TRP A 212 -0.64 12.01 7.90
C TRP A 212 -1.43 11.01 8.74
N GLN A 213 -2.67 11.34 9.15
CA GLN A 213 -3.54 10.40 9.87
C GLN A 213 -3.92 9.19 8.99
N ALA A 214 -4.28 9.43 7.73
CA ALA A 214 -4.54 8.37 6.76
C ALA A 214 -3.31 7.50 6.53
N PHE A 215 -2.12 8.10 6.43
CA PHE A 215 -0.87 7.34 6.30
C PHE A 215 -0.62 6.41 7.49
N LEU A 216 -0.88 6.86 8.72
CA LEU A 216 -0.72 6.01 9.91
C LEU A 216 -1.74 4.87 9.95
N ARG A 217 -2.95 5.07 9.41
CA ARG A 217 -3.99 4.03 9.30
C ARG A 217 -3.65 2.95 8.28
N ARG A 218 -2.72 3.20 7.35
CA ARG A 218 -2.21 2.18 6.41
C ARG A 218 -1.77 0.90 7.11
N PHE A 219 -1.25 0.99 8.34
CA PHE A 219 -0.77 -0.17 9.10
C PHE A 219 -1.91 -1.14 9.52
N ASP A 220 -3.18 -0.75 9.40
CA ASP A 220 -4.31 -1.62 9.70
C ASP A 220 -4.35 -2.87 8.82
N ILE A 221 -3.88 -2.76 7.57
CA ILE A 221 -3.78 -3.90 6.67
C ILE A 221 -2.87 -5.00 7.23
N GLU A 222 -1.85 -4.65 8.02
CA GLU A 222 -0.94 -5.62 8.62
C GLU A 222 -1.64 -6.46 9.70
N HIS A 223 -2.61 -5.87 10.40
CA HIS A 223 -3.46 -6.61 11.34
C HIS A 223 -4.37 -7.58 10.60
N THR A 224 -4.92 -7.19 9.45
CA THR A 224 -5.68 -8.09 8.57
C THR A 224 -4.81 -9.22 8.04
N PHE A 225 -3.58 -8.95 7.59
CA PHE A 225 -2.66 -10.00 7.17
C PHE A 225 -2.25 -10.95 8.30
N ARG A 226 -2.09 -10.44 9.52
CA ARG A 226 -1.87 -11.28 10.70
C ARG A 226 -3.05 -12.23 10.91
N PHE A 227 -4.28 -11.70 10.89
CA PHE A 227 -5.50 -12.49 11.02
C PHE A 227 -5.63 -13.55 9.92
N PHE A 228 -5.32 -13.19 8.66
CA PHE A 228 -5.34 -14.13 7.54
C PHE A 228 -4.42 -15.33 7.78
N LYS A 229 -3.19 -15.08 8.23
CA LYS A 229 -2.18 -16.13 8.39
C LYS A 229 -2.43 -16.99 9.62
N GLN A 230 -2.71 -16.34 10.74
CA GLN A 230 -2.78 -17.00 12.05
C GLN A 230 -4.15 -17.64 12.29
N THR A 231 -5.23 -16.98 11.87
CA THR A 231 -6.60 -17.38 12.20
C THR A 231 -7.33 -18.04 11.03
N LEU A 232 -7.21 -17.48 9.82
CA LEU A 232 -7.87 -18.03 8.62
C LEU A 232 -7.00 -19.07 7.89
N GLY A 233 -5.73 -19.22 8.26
CA GLY A 233 -4.84 -20.22 7.71
C GLY A 233 -4.39 -19.94 6.27
N TRP A 234 -4.26 -18.66 5.88
CA TRP A 234 -3.81 -18.28 4.53
C TRP A 234 -2.50 -18.96 4.12
N THR A 235 -1.58 -19.15 5.06
CA THR A 235 -0.28 -19.83 4.83
C THR A 235 -0.24 -21.28 5.30
N CYS A 236 -1.36 -21.86 5.75
CA CYS A 236 -1.43 -23.24 6.21
C CYS A 236 -1.36 -24.30 5.10
N PRO A 237 -2.05 -24.18 3.95
CA PRO A 237 -2.03 -25.24 2.95
C PRO A 237 -0.70 -25.31 2.21
N LYS A 238 -0.26 -26.54 1.92
CA LYS A 238 0.94 -26.83 1.11
C LYS A 238 0.60 -26.82 -0.38
N ILE A 239 0.22 -25.64 -0.87
CA ILE A 239 -0.18 -25.43 -2.27
C ILE A 239 1.04 -25.57 -3.19
N ARG A 240 0.84 -26.21 -4.35
CA ARG A 240 1.95 -26.55 -5.27
C ARG A 240 1.89 -25.82 -6.61
N THR A 241 0.72 -25.30 -7.02
CA THR A 241 0.58 -24.53 -8.26
C THR A 241 0.15 -23.09 -7.97
N PRO A 242 0.62 -22.12 -8.76
CA PRO A 242 0.26 -20.72 -8.57
C PRO A 242 -1.26 -20.48 -8.68
N GLU A 243 -1.95 -21.16 -9.58
CA GLU A 243 -3.41 -21.03 -9.76
C GLU A 243 -4.17 -21.53 -8.53
N ALA A 244 -3.66 -22.56 -7.86
CA ALA A 244 -4.26 -23.05 -6.62
C ALA A 244 -4.06 -22.06 -5.47
N ALA A 245 -2.96 -21.30 -5.45
CA ALA A 245 -2.77 -20.24 -4.46
C ALA A 245 -3.59 -19.00 -4.76
N ASP A 246 -3.80 -18.68 -6.03
CA ASP A 246 -4.70 -17.61 -6.44
C ASP A 246 -6.11 -17.93 -5.93
N ARG A 247 -6.61 -19.14 -6.20
CA ARG A 247 -7.90 -19.62 -5.67
C ARG A 247 -7.96 -19.58 -4.15
N TRP A 248 -6.92 -20.08 -3.46
CA TRP A 248 -6.88 -20.08 -2.00
C TRP A 248 -6.88 -18.67 -1.42
N THR A 249 -6.14 -17.74 -2.02
CA THR A 249 -6.10 -16.34 -1.61
C THR A 249 -7.48 -15.71 -1.75
N TRP A 250 -8.17 -15.93 -2.88
CA TRP A 250 -9.54 -15.45 -3.08
C TRP A 250 -10.54 -16.08 -2.10
N LEU A 251 -10.39 -17.35 -1.74
CA LEU A 251 -11.20 -17.98 -0.69
C LEU A 251 -11.00 -17.31 0.67
N ILE A 252 -9.77 -16.97 1.05
CA ILE A 252 -9.48 -16.24 2.30
C ILE A 252 -10.14 -14.85 2.29
N LEU A 253 -10.05 -14.12 1.18
CA LEU A 253 -10.68 -12.81 1.01
C LEU A 253 -12.22 -12.93 1.11
N ALA A 254 -12.82 -13.91 0.42
CA ALA A 254 -14.26 -14.15 0.47
C ALA A 254 -14.75 -14.52 1.89
N VAL A 255 -14.02 -15.39 2.59
CA VAL A 255 -14.33 -15.73 4.00
C VAL A 255 -14.25 -14.49 4.89
N TYR A 256 -13.22 -13.66 4.73
CA TYR A 256 -13.11 -12.43 5.50
C TYR A 256 -14.22 -11.43 5.19
N ALA A 257 -14.63 -11.32 3.91
CA ALA A 257 -15.78 -10.50 3.52
C ALA A 257 -17.08 -11.00 4.18
N GLN A 258 -17.30 -12.32 4.23
CA GLN A 258 -18.44 -12.90 4.96
C GLN A 258 -18.40 -12.57 6.45
N LEU A 259 -17.23 -12.66 7.09
CA LEU A 259 -17.06 -12.25 8.49
C LEU A 259 -17.35 -10.75 8.69
N ARG A 260 -16.95 -9.88 7.75
CA ARG A 260 -17.27 -8.45 7.82
C ARG A 260 -18.78 -8.19 7.75
N LEU A 261 -19.48 -8.88 6.85
CA LEU A 261 -20.93 -8.79 6.69
C LEU A 261 -21.69 -9.36 7.89
N ALA A 262 -21.11 -10.36 8.57
CA ALA A 262 -21.68 -10.98 9.76
C ALA A 262 -21.53 -10.14 11.05
N ARG A 263 -20.89 -8.97 11.00
CA ARG A 263 -20.70 -8.10 12.17
C ARG A 263 -22.03 -7.74 12.87
N PRO A 264 -23.04 -7.16 12.19
CA PRO A 264 -24.31 -6.84 12.84
C PRO A 264 -25.02 -8.04 13.48
N PRO A 265 -25.23 -9.17 12.78
CA PRO A 265 -25.93 -10.30 13.39
C PRO A 265 -25.12 -10.99 14.50
N ALA A 266 -23.79 -10.84 14.53
CA ALA A 266 -22.96 -11.36 15.61
C ALA A 266 -23.04 -10.55 16.93
N ALA A 267 -23.55 -9.32 16.91
CA ALA A 267 -23.54 -8.45 18.09
C ALA A 267 -24.31 -9.02 19.30
N GLY A 268 -25.39 -9.77 19.06
CA GLY A 268 -26.17 -10.43 20.09
C GLY A 268 -25.58 -11.74 20.62
N LEU A 269 -24.56 -12.30 19.99
CA LEU A 269 -24.03 -13.65 20.27
C LEU A 269 -22.92 -13.66 21.33
N ARG A 270 -22.87 -12.62 22.16
CA ARG A 270 -21.85 -12.46 23.21
C ARG A 270 -21.94 -13.57 24.26
N ARG A 271 -20.81 -13.92 24.87
CA ARG A 271 -20.80 -14.76 26.07
C ARG A 271 -21.39 -13.98 27.26
N PRO A 272 -21.98 -14.65 28.28
CA PRO A 272 -22.64 -13.95 29.39
C PRO A 272 -21.77 -12.91 30.11
N TRP A 273 -20.46 -13.19 30.25
CA TRP A 273 -19.48 -12.32 30.91
C TRP A 273 -18.85 -11.26 29.99
N GLU A 274 -19.15 -11.26 28.69
CA GLU A 274 -18.61 -10.25 27.78
C GLU A 274 -19.44 -8.97 27.82
N LYS A 275 -18.76 -7.82 27.86
CA LYS A 275 -19.44 -6.53 27.74
C LYS A 275 -20.19 -6.44 26.39
N PRO A 276 -21.42 -5.88 26.38
CA PRO A 276 -22.08 -5.46 25.15
C PRO A 276 -21.17 -4.53 24.35
N SER A 277 -21.20 -4.65 23.03
CA SER A 277 -20.40 -3.80 22.15
C SER A 277 -21.18 -3.55 20.86
N GLU A 278 -21.07 -2.34 20.35
CA GLU A 278 -21.66 -2.00 19.06
C GLU A 278 -21.02 -2.84 17.94
N PRO A 279 -21.77 -3.19 16.88
CA PRO A 279 -21.28 -4.05 15.80
C PRO A 279 -19.93 -3.63 15.21
N HIS A 280 -19.68 -2.33 15.06
CA HIS A 280 -18.44 -1.78 14.49
C HIS A 280 -17.22 -1.95 15.41
N LYS A 281 -17.43 -2.22 16.72
CA LYS A 281 -16.39 -2.48 17.72
C LYS A 281 -16.08 -3.96 17.90
N LEU A 282 -16.89 -4.87 17.33
CA LEU A 282 -16.62 -6.30 17.39
C LEU A 282 -15.36 -6.60 16.60
N THR A 283 -14.44 -7.38 17.17
CA THR A 283 -13.20 -7.76 16.48
C THR A 283 -13.43 -8.90 15.48
N PRO A 284 -12.55 -9.07 14.48
CA PRO A 284 -12.60 -10.21 13.56
C PRO A 284 -12.67 -11.58 14.25
N ASP A 285 -11.88 -11.78 15.31
CA ASP A 285 -11.89 -13.04 16.07
C ASP A 285 -13.22 -13.28 16.79
N ARG A 286 -13.84 -12.24 17.35
CA ARG A 286 -15.14 -12.35 18.03
C ARG A 286 -16.23 -12.76 17.04
N VAL A 287 -16.30 -12.07 15.89
CA VAL A 287 -17.28 -12.41 14.86
C VAL A 287 -17.05 -13.81 14.30
N ARG A 288 -15.79 -14.20 14.02
CA ARG A 288 -15.46 -15.56 13.57
C ARG A 288 -15.92 -16.62 14.56
N ARG A 289 -15.69 -16.43 15.85
CA ARG A 289 -16.12 -17.37 16.90
C ARG A 289 -17.63 -17.57 16.87
N ASP A 290 -18.36 -16.47 16.72
CA ASP A 290 -19.82 -16.47 16.83
C ASP A 290 -20.51 -16.82 15.50
N PHE A 291 -19.78 -16.74 14.38
CA PHE A 291 -20.25 -17.06 13.02
C PHE A 291 -20.88 -18.46 12.91
N ARG A 292 -20.37 -19.44 13.66
CA ARG A 292 -20.93 -20.81 13.68
C ARG A 292 -22.38 -20.85 14.15
N HIS A 293 -22.82 -19.90 14.99
CA HIS A 293 -24.21 -19.81 15.46
C HIS A 293 -25.11 -19.03 14.49
N LEU A 294 -24.52 -18.31 13.53
CA LEU A 294 -25.23 -17.62 12.45
C LEU A 294 -25.59 -18.57 11.32
N ARG A 295 -24.71 -19.52 10.99
CA ARG A 295 -24.91 -20.46 9.89
C ARG A 295 -26.25 -21.21 9.94
N PRO A 296 -26.73 -21.74 11.08
CA PRO A 296 -28.03 -22.41 11.15
C PRO A 296 -29.24 -21.47 11.01
N LYS A 297 -29.03 -20.16 11.22
CA LYS A 297 -30.08 -19.12 11.17
C LYS A 297 -30.11 -18.39 9.83
N ALA A 298 -29.09 -18.56 9.01
CA ALA A 298 -29.02 -17.98 7.68
C ALA A 298 -29.75 -18.88 6.69
N ALA A 299 -30.46 -18.27 5.72
CA ALA A 299 -31.00 -19.01 4.59
C ALA A 299 -29.85 -19.73 3.86
N CYS A 300 -30.01 -21.03 3.58
CA CYS A 300 -29.05 -21.79 2.79
C CYS A 300 -29.50 -21.77 1.33
N PRO A 301 -28.86 -20.99 0.44
CA PRO A 301 -29.22 -20.97 -0.97
C PRO A 301 -28.76 -22.23 -1.71
N ALA A 302 -27.91 -23.06 -1.09
CA ALA A 302 -27.42 -24.30 -1.69
C ALA A 302 -28.49 -25.40 -1.60
N GLY A 303 -28.79 -26.03 -2.74
CA GLY A 303 -29.57 -27.27 -2.78
C GLY A 303 -28.80 -28.46 -2.19
N ALA A 304 -29.51 -29.57 -1.99
CA ALA A 304 -28.88 -30.81 -1.54
C ALA A 304 -27.73 -31.21 -2.47
N PRO A 305 -26.58 -31.67 -1.93
CA PRO A 305 -25.48 -32.16 -2.77
C PRO A 305 -25.98 -33.32 -3.63
N LYS A 306 -25.50 -33.40 -4.88
CA LYS A 306 -25.79 -34.55 -5.73
C LYS A 306 -25.22 -35.81 -5.04
N PRO A 307 -25.96 -36.94 -4.99
CA PRO A 307 -25.42 -38.19 -4.51
C PRO A 307 -24.18 -38.56 -5.32
N THR A 308 -23.05 -38.78 -4.66
CA THR A 308 -21.84 -39.31 -5.32
C THR A 308 -21.28 -40.43 -4.46
N SER A 309 -20.91 -41.53 -5.10
CA SER A 309 -20.11 -42.59 -4.47
C SER A 309 -18.65 -42.14 -4.48
N PRO A 310 -17.90 -42.27 -3.37
CA PRO A 310 -16.45 -42.16 -3.45
C PRO A 310 -15.94 -43.06 -4.56
N GLY A 311 -15.08 -42.54 -5.45
CA GLY A 311 -14.42 -43.38 -6.45
C GLY A 311 -13.66 -44.52 -5.75
N PRO A 312 -13.31 -45.61 -6.45
CA PRO A 312 -12.79 -46.87 -5.89
C PRO A 312 -11.45 -46.77 -5.15
N GLY A 313 -10.96 -45.56 -4.87
CA GLY A 313 -9.65 -45.31 -4.28
C GLY A 313 -8.54 -45.84 -5.17
N ARG A 314 -7.34 -45.92 -4.59
CA ARG A 314 -6.23 -46.62 -5.23
C ARG A 314 -6.26 -48.08 -4.77
N PRO A 315 -6.12 -49.06 -5.68
CA PRO A 315 -6.01 -50.47 -5.30
C PRO A 315 -4.86 -50.72 -4.32
N PRO A 316 -5.04 -51.57 -3.30
CA PRO A 316 -3.98 -52.00 -2.40
C PRO A 316 -2.75 -52.51 -3.18
N GLY A 317 -1.54 -52.22 -2.68
CA GLY A 317 -0.28 -52.69 -3.28
C GLY A 317 0.26 -51.88 -4.47
N ARG A 318 -0.50 -50.93 -5.04
CA ARG A 318 0.00 -50.07 -6.14
C ARG A 318 0.80 -48.87 -5.63
N LYS A 319 2.09 -48.80 -5.96
CA LYS A 319 2.95 -47.62 -5.71
C LYS A 319 2.60 -46.46 -6.65
N ASN A 320 2.90 -45.23 -6.25
CA ASN A 320 2.67 -44.06 -7.09
C ASN A 320 3.72 -43.98 -8.20
N ALA A 321 3.37 -44.36 -9.43
CA ALA A 321 4.29 -44.35 -10.57
C ALA A 321 4.49 -42.95 -11.19
N ARG A 322 3.68 -41.95 -10.79
CA ARG A 322 3.80 -40.56 -11.24
C ARG A 322 4.14 -39.67 -10.05
N PRO A 323 5.43 -39.39 -9.81
CA PRO A 323 5.84 -38.35 -8.88
C PRO A 323 5.20 -37.02 -9.27
N THR A 324 4.66 -36.29 -8.29
CA THR A 324 4.04 -34.99 -8.55
C THR A 324 5.11 -33.97 -8.95
N PRO A 325 4.94 -33.23 -10.06
CA PRO A 325 5.84 -32.15 -10.45
C PRO A 325 5.98 -31.12 -9.32
N ARG A 326 7.22 -30.67 -9.07
CA ARG A 326 7.51 -29.57 -8.14
C ARG A 326 7.73 -28.31 -8.96
N HIS A 327 7.12 -27.21 -8.54
CA HIS A 327 7.28 -25.91 -9.18
C HIS A 327 8.28 -25.07 -8.39
N ASP A 328 9.05 -24.24 -9.10
CA ASP A 328 10.04 -23.37 -8.49
C ASP A 328 9.39 -22.27 -7.64
N VAL A 329 10.04 -21.99 -6.51
CA VAL A 329 9.65 -20.99 -5.52
C VAL A 329 10.41 -19.71 -5.83
N HIS A 330 9.71 -18.67 -6.30
CA HIS A 330 10.36 -17.40 -6.64
C HIS A 330 10.19 -16.38 -5.50
N THR A 331 11.30 -15.88 -4.97
CA THR A 331 11.28 -14.69 -4.11
C THR A 331 11.63 -13.49 -4.96
N VAL A 332 10.76 -12.48 -5.04
CA VAL A 332 11.07 -11.22 -5.74
C VAL A 332 12.22 -10.55 -5.00
N ARG A 333 13.42 -10.70 -5.55
CA ARG A 333 14.58 -9.89 -5.20
C ARG A 333 14.58 -8.72 -6.17
N LYS A 334 14.89 -7.52 -5.68
CA LYS A 334 15.30 -6.43 -6.58
C LYS A 334 16.41 -6.99 -7.47
N ARG A 335 16.34 -6.77 -8.79
CA ARG A 335 17.47 -7.04 -9.69
C ARG A 335 18.70 -6.38 -9.07
N ASP A 336 19.66 -7.19 -8.64
CA ASP A 336 20.97 -6.69 -8.27
C ASP A 336 21.52 -6.04 -9.54
N THR A 337 21.52 -4.70 -9.54
CA THR A 337 22.36 -3.99 -10.49
C THR A 337 23.78 -4.42 -10.16
N VAL A 338 24.40 -5.14 -11.08
CA VAL A 338 25.80 -5.54 -10.97
C VAL A 338 26.58 -4.28 -10.60
N LYS A 339 27.05 -4.22 -9.35
CA LYS A 339 27.93 -3.14 -8.89
C LYS A 339 29.18 -3.24 -9.74
N ARG A 340 29.24 -2.44 -10.81
CA ARG A 340 30.46 -2.20 -11.55
C ARG A 340 31.44 -1.63 -10.54
N LYS A 341 32.41 -2.43 -10.09
CA LYS A 341 33.49 -1.99 -9.18
C LYS A 341 34.04 -0.68 -9.74
N LYS A 342 33.83 0.44 -9.04
CA LYS A 342 34.57 1.66 -9.32
C LYS A 342 36.03 1.32 -9.07
N LYS A 343 36.86 1.31 -10.13
CA LYS A 343 38.31 1.36 -9.96
C LYS A 343 38.62 2.57 -9.07
N PRO A 344 39.47 2.44 -8.03
CA PRO A 344 39.94 3.62 -7.31
C PRO A 344 40.61 4.55 -8.32
N SER A 345 40.24 5.83 -8.32
CA SER A 345 40.97 6.83 -9.09
C SER A 345 42.37 6.97 -8.49
N ALA A 346 43.41 6.74 -9.29
CA ALA A 346 44.81 6.90 -8.88
C ALA A 346 45.26 8.37 -8.74
N THR A 347 44.33 9.30 -8.54
CA THR A 347 44.62 10.72 -8.42
C THR A 347 44.51 11.13 -6.94
N PRO A 348 45.60 11.60 -6.30
CA PRO A 348 45.54 12.07 -4.92
C PRO A 348 44.60 13.27 -4.82
N ARG A 349 43.65 13.24 -3.87
CA ARG A 349 42.87 14.44 -3.52
C ARG A 349 43.79 15.42 -2.76
N PRO A 350 43.81 16.71 -3.11
CA PRO A 350 44.59 17.68 -2.36
C PRO A 350 44.03 17.84 -0.93
N ARG A 351 44.96 17.84 0.03
CA ARG A 351 44.72 18.00 1.47
C ARG A 351 44.27 19.44 1.71
N ARG A 352 43.08 19.64 2.27
CA ARG A 352 42.61 20.97 2.70
C ARG A 352 43.20 21.23 4.10
N THR A 353 44.21 22.10 4.16
CA THR A 353 44.67 22.76 5.40
C THR A 353 43.90 24.06 5.56
N GLY A 354 43.41 24.33 6.78
CA GLY A 354 42.77 25.59 7.16
C GLY A 354 41.26 25.55 7.09
#